data_AF-A0A1H6KEV0-F1
#
_entry.id   AF-A0A1H6KEV0-F1
#
_cell.length_a   1.000
_cell.length_b   1.000
_cell.length_c   1.000
_cell.angle_alpha   90.00
_cell.angle_beta   90.00
_cell.angle_gamma   90.00
#
_symmetry.space_group_name_H-M   'P 1'
#
loop_
_entity.id
_entity.type
_entity.pdbx_description
1 polymer ?
#
loop_
_entity_poly.entity_id
_entity_poly.type
_entity_poly.pdbx_seq_one_letter_code
_entity_poly.pdbx_strand_id
1 'polypeptide(L)'
;MVLVWLGWVFKGRLIKDKDNDSLLIQYDERYFYGDKVERPYRPITSNALESDIKNNKEPIVDYSRTYLRQCKLYHFHDTSDTAKFKSFQEINANGFLWSDAGNLAPFLLKLKKDFQGDYQKIVQAVQTVAPYFHDFDLKKDENEVILRWHHKNDLEGSGFSAQTLSDGTARFICMATLFLQPKDLRPATIVLDEPEIGLHPTALAVLSEIIQAVANANDGSQVIISTQSVELANYFEPDDFIVVNYDNGKSEFKRLDKKVLGDWIDTYQVGGLE
;
A
#
# COMPACT_ATOMS: atom_id res chain seq x y z
N MET A 1 -10.96 3.22 -12.05
CA MET A 1 -9.67 3.94 -11.91
C MET A 1 -9.76 5.26 -12.70
N VAL A 2 -9.83 6.41 -12.02
CA VAL A 2 -9.76 7.75 -12.66
C VAL A 2 -8.64 8.53 -11.99
N LEU A 3 -7.62 8.88 -12.79
CA LEU A 3 -6.44 9.67 -12.46
C LEU A 3 -6.69 11.15 -12.79
N VAL A 4 -6.36 12.06 -11.86
CA VAL A 4 -6.23 13.52 -12.07
C VAL A 4 -5.25 14.03 -10.98
N TRP A 5 -4.27 14.93 -11.15
CA TRP A 5 -3.50 15.47 -12.28
C TRP A 5 -2.35 16.29 -11.68
N LEU A 6 -1.11 15.94 -12.00
CA LEU A 6 0.01 16.87 -12.17
C LEU A 6 0.60 16.45 -13.53
N GLY A 7 0.99 17.42 -14.36
CA GLY A 7 1.22 17.26 -15.80
C GLY A 7 1.87 15.92 -16.20
N TRP A 8 1.51 15.46 -17.41
CA TRP A 8 1.89 14.20 -18.06
C TRP A 8 1.01 12.98 -17.70
N VAL A 9 0.31 12.40 -18.69
CA VAL A 9 -0.64 11.28 -18.53
C VAL A 9 -0.19 10.09 -19.39
N PHE A 10 -0.42 8.85 -18.94
CA PHE A 10 -0.27 7.64 -19.74
C PHE A 10 -1.64 7.15 -20.22
N LYS A 11 -1.74 6.78 -21.50
CA LYS A 11 -2.93 6.14 -22.07
C LYS A 11 -2.52 4.84 -22.73
N GLY A 12 -3.16 3.74 -22.38
CA GLY A 12 -2.89 2.44 -22.98
C GLY A 12 -4.17 1.70 -23.32
N ARG A 13 -4.10 0.80 -24.29
CA ARG A 13 -5.17 -0.13 -24.61
C ARG A 13 -4.66 -1.56 -24.58
N LEU A 14 -5.33 -2.38 -23.77
CA LEU A 14 -5.13 -3.81 -23.76
C LEU A 14 -6.16 -4.48 -24.69
N ILE A 15 -5.75 -5.55 -25.36
CA ILE A 15 -6.62 -6.44 -26.14
C ILE A 15 -6.41 -7.87 -25.67
N LYS A 16 -7.47 -8.68 -25.67
CA LYS A 16 -7.37 -10.09 -25.32
C LYS A 16 -6.70 -10.86 -26.45
N ASP A 17 -5.61 -11.55 -26.14
CA ASP A 17 -5.04 -12.60 -26.99
C ASP A 17 -5.95 -13.83 -26.89
N LYS A 18 -6.60 -14.19 -28.00
CA LYS A 18 -7.56 -15.30 -28.03
C LYS A 18 -6.89 -16.67 -28.03
N ASP A 19 -5.60 -16.73 -28.36
CA ASP A 19 -4.88 -17.99 -28.53
C ASP A 19 -4.15 -18.40 -27.24
N ASN A 20 -3.76 -17.43 -26.40
CA ASN A 20 -2.96 -17.67 -25.19
C ASN A 20 -3.63 -17.27 -23.87
N ASP A 21 -4.94 -16.93 -23.90
CA ASP A 21 -5.71 -16.41 -22.76
C ASP A 21 -4.97 -15.32 -21.96
N SER A 22 -4.30 -14.42 -22.67
CA SER A 22 -3.47 -13.35 -22.11
C SER A 22 -3.96 -11.97 -22.57
N LEU A 23 -3.43 -10.90 -21.98
CA LEU A 23 -3.69 -9.53 -22.41
C LEU A 23 -2.46 -9.00 -23.16
N LEU A 24 -2.67 -8.50 -24.38
CA LEU A 24 -1.67 -7.82 -25.20
C LEU A 24 -1.83 -6.31 -25.07
N ILE A 25 -0.71 -5.59 -25.00
CA ILE A 25 -0.72 -4.12 -25.14
C ILE A 25 -0.85 -3.82 -26.63
N GLN A 26 -2.06 -3.39 -27.04
CA GLN A 26 -2.30 -2.93 -28.40
C GLN A 26 -1.49 -1.67 -28.68
N TYR A 27 -1.53 -0.73 -27.73
CA TYR A 27 -0.63 0.41 -27.70
C TYR A 27 -0.54 0.99 -26.29
N ASP A 28 0.57 1.63 -25.99
CA ASP A 28 0.68 2.63 -24.92
C ASP A 28 1.28 3.93 -25.46
N GLU A 29 0.72 5.04 -25.00
CA GLU A 29 1.02 6.39 -25.46
C GLU A 29 1.38 7.26 -24.26
N ARG A 30 2.40 8.09 -24.47
CA ARG A 30 2.73 9.21 -23.59
C ARG A 30 1.92 10.44 -23.96
N TYR A 31 1.66 11.31 -22.99
CA TYR A 31 0.95 12.58 -23.21
C TYR A 31 1.56 13.74 -22.43
N PHE A 32 1.55 14.95 -23.02
CA PHE A 32 1.92 16.22 -22.38
C PHE A 32 0.79 17.25 -22.46
N TYR A 33 0.53 17.97 -21.36
CA TYR A 33 -0.20 19.24 -21.40
C TYR A 33 0.81 20.40 -21.35
N GLY A 34 1.09 21.02 -22.49
CA GLY A 34 1.84 22.26 -22.58
C GLY A 34 1.88 22.80 -24.01
N ASP A 35 1.71 24.12 -24.16
CA ASP A 35 1.49 24.83 -25.43
C ASP A 35 2.65 24.77 -26.45
N LYS A 36 3.68 23.94 -26.22
CA LYS A 36 4.95 23.94 -26.96
C LYS A 36 5.28 22.66 -27.73
N VAL A 37 4.37 21.69 -27.84
CA VAL A 37 4.66 20.42 -28.55
C VAL A 37 3.61 20.13 -29.63
N GLU A 38 4.01 20.26 -30.91
CA GLU A 38 3.15 20.03 -32.09
C GLU A 38 2.65 18.58 -32.24
N ARG A 39 3.24 17.61 -31.53
CA ARG A 39 2.83 16.19 -31.55
C ARG A 39 2.85 15.58 -30.14
N PRO A 40 1.75 15.68 -29.38
CA PRO A 40 1.69 15.25 -27.99
C PRO A 40 1.60 13.73 -27.80
N TYR A 41 1.36 12.96 -28.87
CA TYR A 41 1.25 11.50 -28.85
C TYR A 41 2.39 10.86 -29.61
N ARG A 42 3.24 10.10 -28.92
CA ARG A 42 4.11 9.11 -29.56
C ARG A 42 3.92 7.76 -28.87
N PRO A 43 3.68 6.68 -29.65
CA PRO A 43 3.58 5.34 -29.10
C PRO A 43 4.93 4.95 -28.48
N ILE A 44 4.88 4.37 -27.28
CA ILE A 44 6.07 3.80 -26.62
C ILE A 44 6.22 2.35 -27.05
N THR A 45 5.10 1.64 -27.09
CA THR A 45 4.99 0.23 -27.43
C THR A 45 3.76 0.02 -28.32
N SER A 46 3.88 -0.88 -29.29
CA SER A 46 2.77 -1.30 -30.15
C SER A 46 2.84 -2.81 -30.33
N ASN A 47 1.71 -3.50 -30.16
CA ASN A 47 1.57 -4.95 -30.34
C ASN A 47 2.63 -5.79 -29.62
N ALA A 48 2.80 -5.56 -28.31
CA ALA A 48 3.73 -6.33 -27.49
C ALA A 48 3.05 -6.91 -26.26
N LEU A 49 3.66 -7.96 -25.70
CA LEU A 49 3.23 -8.56 -24.43
C LEU A 49 3.55 -7.66 -23.23
N GLU A 50 4.63 -6.88 -23.31
CA GLU A 50 5.07 -5.97 -22.26
C GLU A 50 5.40 -4.59 -22.82
N SER A 51 5.25 -3.58 -21.96
CA SER A 51 5.58 -2.18 -22.29
C SER A 51 7.10 -1.97 -22.32
N ASP A 52 7.61 -1.24 -23.32
CA ASP A 52 9.03 -0.89 -23.42
C ASP A 52 9.42 0.30 -22.51
N ILE A 53 8.55 0.74 -21.60
CA ILE A 53 8.87 1.75 -20.58
C ILE A 53 10.15 1.41 -19.82
N LYS A 54 10.45 0.13 -19.59
CA LYS A 54 11.66 -0.29 -18.87
C LYS A 54 12.95 0.12 -19.59
N ASN A 55 13.01 0.03 -20.93
CA ASN A 55 14.24 0.22 -21.70
C ASN A 55 14.29 1.56 -22.46
N ASN A 56 13.17 2.26 -22.59
CA ASN A 56 13.06 3.48 -23.37
C ASN A 56 13.72 4.71 -22.70
N LYS A 57 14.81 5.23 -23.25
CA LYS A 57 15.63 6.29 -22.64
C LYS A 57 15.09 7.72 -22.82
N GLU A 58 13.91 7.90 -23.41
CA GLU A 58 13.37 9.24 -23.60
C GLU A 58 13.02 9.90 -22.26
N PRO A 59 13.30 11.20 -22.06
CA PRO A 59 13.11 11.88 -20.76
C PRO A 59 11.68 11.77 -20.19
N ILE A 60 10.68 11.79 -21.05
CA ILE A 60 9.26 11.62 -20.66
C ILE A 60 8.97 10.21 -20.15
N VAL A 61 9.61 9.19 -20.73
CA VAL A 61 9.46 7.80 -20.29
C VAL A 61 10.26 7.56 -19.01
N ASP A 62 11.37 8.28 -18.82
CA ASP A 62 12.14 8.25 -17.57
C ASP A 62 11.36 8.85 -16.39
N TYR A 63 10.65 9.96 -16.61
CA TYR A 63 9.73 10.53 -15.61
C TYR A 63 8.65 9.53 -15.21
N SER A 64 7.95 8.94 -16.19
CA SER A 64 6.88 7.99 -15.91
C SER A 64 7.38 6.67 -15.35
N ARG A 65 8.56 6.20 -15.74
CA ARG A 65 9.21 5.04 -15.10
C ARG A 65 9.52 5.34 -13.65
N THR A 66 10.01 6.54 -13.34
CA THR A 66 10.28 6.96 -11.96
C THR A 66 9.00 6.98 -11.14
N TYR A 67 7.92 7.56 -11.69
CA TYR A 67 6.60 7.55 -11.06
C TYR A 67 6.06 6.13 -10.85
N LEU A 68 6.07 5.28 -11.88
CA LEU A 68 5.58 3.89 -11.80
C LEU A 68 6.41 3.03 -10.83
N ARG A 69 7.71 3.28 -10.68
CA ARG A 69 8.54 2.63 -9.65
C ARG A 69 8.15 3.03 -8.23
N GLN A 70 7.49 4.19 -8.07
CA GLN A 70 6.94 4.65 -6.79
C GLN A 70 5.51 4.16 -6.56
N CYS A 71 4.85 3.56 -7.55
CA CYS A 71 3.62 2.78 -7.37
C CYS A 71 3.98 1.40 -6.84
N LYS A 72 3.77 1.17 -5.54
CA LYS A 72 4.09 -0.11 -4.91
C LYS A 72 2.85 -0.76 -4.34
N LEU A 73 2.65 -2.01 -4.74
CA LEU A 73 1.69 -2.93 -4.17
C LEU A 73 2.29 -3.57 -2.92
N TYR A 74 1.61 -3.43 -1.79
CA TYR A 74 2.00 -4.00 -0.52
C TYR A 74 1.02 -5.10 -0.14
N HIS A 75 1.56 -6.24 0.29
CA HIS A 75 0.78 -7.38 0.77
C HIS A 75 1.39 -7.86 2.08
N PHE A 76 0.66 -7.65 3.18
CA PHE A 76 1.06 -8.11 4.50
C PHE A 76 0.23 -9.32 4.96
N HIS A 77 -0.21 -10.14 4.02
CA HIS A 77 -1.02 -11.33 4.33
C HIS A 77 -0.21 -12.46 4.95
N ASP A 78 1.08 -12.59 4.61
CA ASP A 78 1.95 -13.61 5.20
C ASP A 78 2.40 -13.19 6.61
N THR A 79 1.68 -13.69 7.61
CA THR A 79 2.08 -13.64 9.02
C THR A 79 2.38 -15.03 9.56
N SER A 80 2.66 -16.00 8.69
CA SER A 80 3.03 -17.36 9.10
C SER A 80 4.32 -17.38 9.94
N ASP A 81 4.67 -18.52 10.51
CA ASP A 81 5.94 -18.67 11.21
C ASP A 81 7.16 -18.51 10.28
N THR A 82 6.96 -18.66 8.97
CA THR A 82 7.98 -18.43 7.93
C THR A 82 8.04 -17.00 7.40
N ALA A 83 7.17 -16.11 7.89
CA ALA A 83 7.16 -14.72 7.47
C ALA A 83 8.53 -14.08 7.78
N LYS A 84 9.18 -13.50 6.75
CA LYS A 84 10.56 -13.00 6.83
C LYS A 84 10.76 -11.93 7.91
N PHE A 85 9.73 -11.14 8.19
CA PHE A 85 9.82 -10.10 9.23
C PHE A 85 9.96 -10.69 10.65
N LYS A 86 9.66 -11.98 10.83
CA LYS A 86 9.81 -12.70 12.10
C LYS A 86 11.21 -13.34 12.25
N SER A 87 11.97 -13.50 11.16
CA SER A 87 13.33 -14.06 11.20
C SER A 87 14.41 -12.98 11.27
N PHE A 88 15.67 -13.41 11.37
CA PHE A 88 16.83 -12.53 11.16
C PHE A 88 16.81 -11.94 9.75
N GLN A 89 17.23 -10.68 9.66
CA GLN A 89 17.18 -9.85 8.47
C GLN A 89 18.49 -9.09 8.32
N GLU A 90 18.98 -8.93 7.09
CA GLU A 90 20.22 -8.22 6.79
C GLU A 90 20.13 -6.74 7.25
N ILE A 91 21.11 -6.28 8.04
CA ILE A 91 21.03 -5.01 8.76
C ILE A 91 21.02 -3.80 7.81
N ASN A 92 21.65 -3.90 6.64
CA ASN A 92 21.72 -2.81 5.65
C ASN A 92 20.53 -2.77 4.70
N ALA A 93 19.63 -3.76 4.74
CA ALA A 93 18.38 -3.79 3.99
C ALA A 93 17.34 -2.80 4.55
N ASN A 94 17.71 -1.53 4.73
CA ASN A 94 16.90 -0.52 5.43
C ASN A 94 16.63 0.74 4.59
N GLY A 95 16.96 0.74 3.29
CA GLY A 95 16.76 1.91 2.42
C GLY A 95 15.30 2.30 2.21
N PHE A 96 14.38 1.33 2.22
CA PHE A 96 12.93 1.50 2.12
C PHE A 96 12.23 0.25 2.67
N LEU A 97 10.97 0.36 3.13
CA LEU A 97 10.17 -0.80 3.52
C LEU A 97 9.75 -1.63 2.29
N TRP A 98 10.06 -2.93 2.30
CA TRP A 98 9.70 -3.86 1.23
C TRP A 98 8.21 -4.17 1.22
N SER A 99 7.69 -4.58 0.05
CA SER A 99 6.27 -4.83 -0.19
C SER A 99 5.68 -5.95 0.68
N ASP A 100 6.52 -6.87 1.13
CA ASP A 100 6.19 -8.00 2.02
C ASP A 100 6.60 -7.75 3.48
N ALA A 101 7.11 -6.55 3.80
CA ALA A 101 7.73 -6.20 5.07
C ALA A 101 8.89 -7.12 5.51
N GLY A 102 9.49 -7.90 4.60
CA GLY A 102 10.55 -8.85 4.95
C GLY A 102 11.82 -8.21 5.52
N ASN A 103 11.93 -6.88 5.46
CA ASN A 103 13.00 -6.07 6.04
C ASN A 103 12.51 -5.11 7.15
N LEU A 104 11.40 -5.44 7.83
CA LEU A 104 10.80 -4.62 8.88
C LEU A 104 11.77 -4.28 10.02
N ALA A 105 12.55 -5.26 10.50
CA ALA A 105 13.47 -5.06 11.62
C ALA A 105 14.60 -4.05 11.33
N PRO A 106 15.39 -4.19 10.23
CA PRO A 106 16.42 -3.21 9.90
C PRO A 106 15.81 -1.85 9.51
N PHE A 107 14.60 -1.84 8.93
CA PHE A 107 13.91 -0.58 8.64
C PHE A 107 13.48 0.16 9.92
N LEU A 108 12.82 -0.51 10.87
CA LEU A 108 12.47 0.08 12.17
C LEU A 108 13.73 0.53 12.94
N LEU A 109 14.83 -0.21 12.82
CA LEU A 109 16.11 0.15 13.44
C LEU A 109 16.67 1.47 12.87
N LYS A 110 16.57 1.66 11.55
CA LYS A 110 16.90 2.92 10.90
C LYS A 110 15.99 4.05 11.40
N LEU A 111 14.67 3.82 11.45
CA LEU A 111 13.73 4.83 11.93
C LEU A 111 14.01 5.24 13.39
N LYS A 112 14.29 4.27 14.27
CA LYS A 112 14.65 4.53 15.68
C LYS A 112 15.93 5.37 15.83
N LYS A 113 16.86 5.27 14.88
CA LYS A 113 18.12 6.00 14.93
C LYS A 113 18.03 7.38 14.27
N ASP A 114 17.47 7.43 13.07
CA ASP A 114 17.57 8.59 12.18
C ASP A 114 16.26 9.40 12.14
N PHE A 115 15.12 8.81 12.50
CA PHE A 115 13.77 9.38 12.36
C PHE A 115 12.91 9.15 13.61
N GLN A 116 13.46 9.49 14.77
CA GLN A 116 12.86 9.16 16.07
C GLN A 116 11.40 9.64 16.22
N GLY A 117 11.05 10.80 15.65
CA GLY A 117 9.68 11.32 15.71
C GLY A 117 8.67 10.42 15.02
N ASP A 118 9.00 9.92 13.82
CA ASP A 118 8.13 9.03 13.04
C ASP A 118 8.11 7.62 13.64
N TYR A 119 9.26 7.14 14.13
CA TYR A 119 9.34 5.90 14.92
C TYR A 119 8.38 5.94 16.13
N GLN A 120 8.34 7.04 16.88
CA GLN A 120 7.45 7.16 18.03
C GLN A 120 5.96 7.17 17.63
N LYS A 121 5.60 7.77 16.48
CA LYS A 121 4.22 7.69 15.96
C LYS A 121 3.83 6.24 15.66
N ILE A 122 4.73 5.45 15.08
CA ILE A 122 4.51 4.02 14.82
C ILE A 122 4.27 3.28 16.14
N VAL A 123 5.15 3.47 17.11
CA VAL A 123 5.02 2.84 18.44
C VAL A 123 3.69 3.21 19.10
N GLN A 124 3.31 4.49 19.08
CA GLN A 124 2.04 4.96 19.65
C GLN A 124 0.83 4.35 18.95
N ALA A 125 0.81 4.30 17.62
CA ALA A 125 -0.26 3.66 16.87
C ALA A 125 -0.40 2.17 17.24
N VAL A 126 0.72 1.46 17.34
CA VAL A 126 0.74 0.05 17.77
C VAL A 126 0.24 -0.09 19.21
N GLN A 127 0.61 0.81 20.12
CA GLN A 127 0.13 0.81 21.50
C GLN A 127 -1.38 1.06 21.61
N THR A 128 -1.99 1.83 20.70
CA THR A 128 -3.44 2.02 20.65
C THR A 128 -4.16 0.72 20.30
N VAL A 129 -3.62 -0.05 19.35
CA VAL A 129 -4.21 -1.32 18.88
C VAL A 129 -3.90 -2.50 19.81
N ALA A 130 -2.68 -2.53 20.34
CA ALA A 130 -2.18 -3.55 21.25
C ALA A 130 -1.70 -2.88 22.55
N PRO A 131 -2.61 -2.56 23.50
CA PRO A 131 -2.26 -1.83 24.73
C PRO A 131 -1.20 -2.50 25.60
N TYR A 132 -0.98 -3.80 25.41
CA TYR A 132 0.03 -4.60 26.08
C TYR A 132 1.46 -4.40 25.51
N PHE A 133 1.58 -3.93 24.27
CA PHE A 133 2.85 -3.63 23.61
C PHE A 133 3.50 -2.39 24.25
N HIS A 134 4.81 -2.44 24.50
CA HIS A 134 5.58 -1.32 25.03
C HIS A 134 6.45 -0.66 23.95
N ASP A 135 7.42 -1.37 23.39
CA ASP A 135 8.30 -0.88 22.33
C ASP A 135 8.87 -2.07 21.54
N PHE A 136 9.45 -1.80 20.36
CA PHE A 136 10.23 -2.79 19.62
C PHE A 136 11.59 -3.02 20.28
N ASP A 137 11.95 -4.30 20.42
CA ASP A 137 13.31 -4.76 20.75
C ASP A 137 13.99 -5.19 19.44
N LEU A 138 14.95 -4.41 18.97
CA LEU A 138 15.61 -4.61 17.67
C LEU A 138 17.01 -5.17 17.91
N LYS A 139 17.07 -6.47 18.17
CA LYS A 139 18.30 -7.14 18.57
C LYS A 139 19.20 -7.38 17.36
N LYS A 140 20.40 -6.82 17.40
CA LYS A 140 21.43 -6.99 16.38
C LYS A 140 22.26 -8.23 16.68
N ASP A 141 22.63 -8.95 15.63
CA ASP A 141 23.60 -10.04 15.66
C ASP A 141 24.48 -9.94 14.42
N GLU A 142 25.74 -9.52 14.60
CA GLU A 142 26.67 -9.21 13.51
C GLU A 142 26.08 -8.29 12.43
N ASN A 143 25.81 -8.85 11.24
CA ASN A 143 25.24 -8.16 10.08
C ASN A 143 23.73 -8.38 9.93
N GLU A 144 23.08 -8.93 10.94
CA GLU A 144 21.66 -9.20 10.97
C GLU A 144 20.98 -8.51 12.14
N VAL A 145 19.66 -8.37 12.03
CA VAL A 145 18.79 -7.87 13.09
C VAL A 145 17.51 -8.69 13.10
N ILE A 146 17.02 -8.99 14.29
CA ILE A 146 15.76 -9.69 14.50
C ILE A 146 14.75 -8.77 15.19
N LEU A 147 13.49 -8.86 14.75
CA LEU A 147 12.38 -8.16 15.39
C LEU A 147 11.97 -8.92 16.66
N ARG A 148 12.00 -8.20 17.78
CA ARG A 148 11.44 -8.59 19.07
C ARG A 148 10.61 -7.42 19.61
N TRP A 149 9.92 -7.61 20.72
CA TRP A 149 9.09 -6.59 21.32
C TRP A 149 9.04 -6.72 22.84
N HIS A 150 8.82 -5.61 23.54
CA HIS A 150 8.61 -5.62 24.98
C HIS A 150 7.13 -5.52 25.32
N HIS A 151 6.70 -6.33 26.29
CA HIS A 151 5.39 -6.19 26.91
C HIS A 151 5.46 -5.15 28.03
N LYS A 152 4.39 -4.36 28.27
CA LYS A 152 4.40 -3.34 29.35
C LYS A 152 4.63 -3.90 30.75
N ASN A 153 4.25 -5.17 30.94
CA ASN A 153 4.44 -5.92 32.19
C ASN A 153 5.65 -6.88 32.13
N ASP A 154 6.58 -6.71 31.19
CA ASP A 154 7.82 -7.49 31.13
C ASP A 154 8.80 -7.04 32.23
N LEU A 155 8.63 -7.59 33.43
CA LEU A 155 9.45 -7.25 34.61
C LEU A 155 10.91 -7.73 34.47
N GLU A 156 11.15 -8.75 33.64
CA GLU A 156 12.49 -9.29 33.38
C GLU A 156 13.23 -8.53 32.28
N GLY A 157 12.49 -7.79 31.43
CA GLY A 157 13.04 -7.00 30.32
C GLY A 157 13.70 -7.85 29.23
N SER A 158 13.39 -9.14 29.17
CA SER A 158 14.05 -10.09 28.28
C SER A 158 13.58 -9.96 26.82
N GLY A 159 12.40 -9.36 26.60
CA GLY A 159 11.78 -9.18 25.29
C GLY A 159 11.17 -10.48 24.74
N PHE A 160 10.12 -10.33 23.96
CA PHE A 160 9.38 -11.41 23.31
C PHE A 160 9.73 -11.50 21.84
N SER A 161 9.72 -12.71 21.29
CA SER A 161 9.96 -12.87 19.87
C SER A 161 8.80 -12.35 19.03
N ALA A 162 9.05 -11.87 17.81
CA ALA A 162 7.99 -11.49 16.87
C ALA A 162 7.05 -12.65 16.50
N GLN A 163 7.47 -13.92 16.68
CA GLN A 163 6.56 -15.07 16.49
C GLN A 163 5.37 -15.07 17.45
N THR A 164 5.47 -14.43 18.62
CA THR A 164 4.39 -14.44 19.61
C THR A 164 3.34 -13.35 19.38
N LEU A 165 3.55 -12.47 18.39
CA LEU A 165 2.56 -11.49 17.98
C LEU A 165 1.36 -12.20 17.34
N SER A 166 0.15 -11.77 17.68
CA SER A 166 -1.03 -12.20 16.90
C SER A 166 -0.91 -11.70 15.47
N ASP A 167 -1.53 -12.42 14.54
CA ASP A 167 -1.54 -12.06 13.11
C ASP A 167 -2.02 -10.62 12.90
N GLY A 168 -3.13 -10.24 13.52
CA GLY A 168 -3.67 -8.88 13.41
C GLY A 168 -2.70 -7.79 13.90
N THR A 169 -2.00 -8.02 15.03
CA THR A 169 -1.01 -7.06 15.54
C THR A 169 0.20 -6.98 14.59
N ALA A 170 0.69 -8.12 14.09
CA ALA A 170 1.82 -8.14 13.17
C ALA A 170 1.50 -7.41 11.85
N ARG A 171 0.32 -7.66 11.26
CA ARG A 171 -0.15 -6.93 10.07
C ARG A 171 -0.25 -5.43 10.34
N PHE A 172 -0.86 -5.06 11.46
CA PHE A 172 -1.00 -3.66 11.85
C PHE A 172 0.37 -2.97 12.01
N ILE A 173 1.36 -3.64 12.60
CA ILE A 173 2.74 -3.11 12.70
C ILE A 173 3.31 -2.83 11.30
N CYS A 174 3.18 -3.76 10.35
CA CYS A 174 3.65 -3.57 8.97
C CYS A 174 2.98 -2.36 8.31
N MET A 175 1.65 -2.24 8.44
CA MET A 175 0.87 -1.14 7.86
C MET A 175 1.17 0.21 8.53
N ALA A 176 1.22 0.25 9.87
CA ALA A 176 1.58 1.46 10.60
C ALA A 176 2.98 1.93 10.21
N THR A 177 3.93 1.01 10.05
CA THR A 177 5.29 1.32 9.58
C THR A 177 5.27 1.87 8.15
N LEU A 178 4.48 1.27 7.24
CA LEU A 178 4.33 1.74 5.87
C LEU A 178 3.79 3.18 5.80
N PHE A 179 2.76 3.51 6.58
CA PHE A 179 2.10 4.81 6.47
C PHE A 179 2.79 5.92 7.27
N LEU A 180 3.29 5.59 8.47
CA LEU A 180 3.84 6.56 9.42
C LEU A 180 5.36 6.73 9.29
N GLN A 181 6.02 6.05 8.36
CA GLN A 181 7.42 6.33 8.01
C GLN A 181 7.60 7.78 7.49
N PRO A 182 8.83 8.32 7.52
CA PRO A 182 9.13 9.63 6.98
C PRO A 182 8.66 9.78 5.53
N LYS A 183 8.11 10.94 5.19
CA LYS A 183 7.59 11.24 3.85
C LYS A 183 8.59 10.91 2.74
N ASP A 184 9.86 11.27 2.93
CA ASP A 184 10.91 11.09 1.92
C ASP A 184 11.25 9.61 1.66
N LEU A 185 10.92 8.71 2.59
CA LEU A 185 11.10 7.26 2.44
C LEU A 185 9.82 6.55 1.97
N ARG A 186 8.67 7.20 2.11
CA ARG A 186 7.37 6.63 1.77
C ARG A 186 7.15 6.62 0.25
N PRO A 187 6.57 5.55 -0.33
CA PRO A 187 6.19 5.54 -1.74
C PRO A 187 5.19 6.66 -2.05
N ALA A 188 5.30 7.27 -3.23
CA ALA A 188 4.36 8.28 -3.68
C ALA A 188 2.95 7.70 -3.90
N THR A 189 2.85 6.45 -4.35
CA THR A 189 1.57 5.74 -4.49
C THR A 189 1.65 4.40 -3.76
N ILE A 190 0.81 4.26 -2.74
CA ILE A 190 0.64 3.05 -1.95
C ILE A 190 -0.60 2.33 -2.46
N VAL A 191 -0.44 1.07 -2.85
CA VAL A 191 -1.56 0.19 -3.20
C VAL A 191 -1.61 -0.95 -2.19
N LEU A 192 -2.78 -1.16 -1.58
CA LEU A 192 -3.04 -2.25 -0.65
C LEU A 192 -4.22 -3.08 -1.14
N ASP A 193 -4.09 -4.40 -0.98
CA ASP A 193 -5.17 -5.34 -1.26
C ASP A 193 -5.69 -5.91 0.05
N GLU A 194 -6.99 -5.74 0.29
CA GLU A 194 -7.75 -6.23 1.45
C GLU A 194 -7.01 -6.01 2.79
N PRO A 195 -6.60 -4.77 3.12
CA PRO A 195 -5.82 -4.47 4.33
C PRO A 195 -6.57 -4.76 5.64
N GLU A 196 -7.89 -4.93 5.59
CA GLU A 196 -8.73 -5.32 6.71
C GLU A 196 -8.51 -6.77 7.21
N ILE A 197 -7.93 -7.65 6.38
CA ILE A 197 -7.97 -9.09 6.65
C ILE A 197 -7.19 -9.44 7.92
N GLY A 198 -7.92 -10.01 8.89
CA GLY A 198 -7.39 -10.44 10.18
C GLY A 198 -7.13 -9.29 11.16
N LEU A 199 -7.57 -8.06 10.86
CA LEU A 199 -7.56 -6.95 11.81
C LEU A 199 -8.79 -6.99 12.71
N HIS A 200 -8.58 -6.78 14.01
CA HIS A 200 -9.67 -6.51 14.95
C HIS A 200 -10.30 -5.14 14.66
N PRO A 201 -11.60 -4.90 14.92
CA PRO A 201 -12.26 -3.61 14.65
C PRO A 201 -11.51 -2.37 15.18
N THR A 202 -10.88 -2.47 16.36
CA THR A 202 -10.05 -1.40 16.91
C THR A 202 -8.84 -1.08 16.03
N ALA A 203 -8.16 -2.11 15.50
CA ALA A 203 -7.04 -1.93 14.58
C ALA A 203 -7.50 -1.31 13.26
N LEU A 204 -8.67 -1.71 12.79
CA LEU A 204 -9.28 -1.18 11.57
C LEU A 204 -9.57 0.31 11.70
N ALA A 205 -10.18 0.75 12.81
CA ALA A 205 -10.46 2.16 13.08
C ALA A 205 -9.18 3.01 13.06
N VAL A 206 -8.15 2.59 13.79
CA VAL A 206 -6.87 3.32 13.84
C VAL A 206 -6.18 3.33 12.48
N LEU A 207 -6.23 2.20 11.75
CA LEU A 207 -5.66 2.13 10.40
C LEU A 207 -6.36 3.10 9.45
N SER A 208 -7.69 3.18 9.49
CA SER A 208 -8.48 4.11 8.67
C SER A 208 -8.13 5.57 8.95
N GLU A 209 -7.95 5.95 10.22
CA GLU A 209 -7.50 7.29 10.59
C GLU A 209 -6.11 7.61 10.03
N ILE A 210 -5.17 6.66 10.13
CA ILE A 210 -3.82 6.79 9.57
C ILE A 210 -3.88 6.97 8.05
N ILE A 211 -4.67 6.14 7.35
CA ILE A 211 -4.83 6.21 5.89
C ILE A 211 -5.36 7.59 5.48
N GLN A 212 -6.42 8.06 6.12
CA GLN A 212 -7.01 9.37 5.84
C GLN A 212 -6.01 10.50 6.10
N ALA A 213 -5.26 10.45 7.21
CA ALA A 213 -4.25 11.45 7.51
C ALA A 213 -3.15 11.50 6.43
N VAL A 214 -2.72 10.34 5.93
CA VAL A 214 -1.73 10.25 4.84
C VAL A 214 -2.30 10.75 3.51
N ALA A 215 -3.51 10.32 3.15
CA ALA A 215 -4.17 10.74 1.91
C ALA A 215 -4.44 12.26 1.89
N ASN A 216 -4.75 12.86 3.04
CA ASN A 216 -5.08 14.28 3.18
C ASN A 216 -3.87 15.18 3.49
N ALA A 217 -2.65 14.64 3.57
CA ALA A 217 -1.45 15.40 3.93
C ALA A 217 -1.05 16.47 2.89
N ASN A 218 -1.73 16.54 1.73
CA ASN A 218 -1.43 17.45 0.61
C ASN A 218 0.03 17.40 0.15
N ASP A 219 0.66 16.25 0.33
CA ASP A 219 2.10 16.10 0.20
C ASP A 219 2.51 15.32 -1.06
N GLY A 220 1.51 14.94 -1.88
CA GLY A 220 1.63 14.17 -3.11
C GLY A 220 1.38 12.67 -2.93
N SER A 221 1.19 12.18 -1.70
CA SER A 221 0.91 10.77 -1.42
C SER A 221 -0.46 10.35 -1.95
N GLN A 222 -0.52 9.22 -2.65
CA GLN A 222 -1.76 8.58 -3.09
C GLN A 222 -1.90 7.21 -2.43
N VAL A 223 -3.10 6.92 -1.92
CA VAL A 223 -3.44 5.61 -1.35
C VAL A 223 -4.58 4.99 -2.16
N ILE A 224 -4.39 3.75 -2.61
CA ILE A 224 -5.38 2.97 -3.33
C ILE A 224 -5.59 1.67 -2.56
N ILE A 225 -6.83 1.39 -2.18
CA ILE A 225 -7.20 0.21 -1.41
C ILE A 225 -8.28 -0.55 -2.18
N SER A 226 -8.09 -1.84 -2.39
CA SER A 226 -9.19 -2.77 -2.65
C SER A 226 -9.68 -3.34 -1.33
N THR A 227 -11.00 -3.38 -1.16
CA THR A 227 -11.64 -3.89 0.05
C THR A 227 -12.98 -4.51 -0.31
N GLN A 228 -13.32 -5.57 0.43
CA GLN A 228 -14.67 -6.15 0.43
C GLN A 228 -15.35 -5.95 1.80
N SER A 229 -14.63 -5.40 2.78
CA SER A 229 -15.17 -5.12 4.11
C SER A 229 -16.02 -3.88 4.13
N VAL A 230 -17.28 -4.09 4.49
CA VAL A 230 -18.19 -2.99 4.78
C VAL A 230 -17.74 -2.23 6.04
N GLU A 231 -17.14 -2.91 7.02
CA GLU A 231 -16.60 -2.22 8.19
C GLU A 231 -15.51 -1.23 7.84
N LEU A 232 -14.59 -1.58 6.92
CA LEU A 232 -13.56 -0.67 6.45
C LEU A 232 -14.18 0.48 5.64
N ALA A 233 -15.13 0.17 4.76
CA ALA A 233 -15.82 1.16 3.94
C ALA A 233 -16.52 2.25 4.80
N ASN A 234 -17.06 1.88 5.96
CA ASN A 234 -17.74 2.82 6.86
C ASN A 234 -16.86 3.95 7.43
N TYR A 235 -15.53 3.88 7.26
CA TYR A 235 -14.61 4.95 7.69
C TYR A 235 -14.30 6.00 6.62
N PHE A 236 -14.78 5.83 5.38
CA PHE A 236 -14.46 6.71 4.26
C PHE A 236 -15.69 7.42 3.71
N GLU A 237 -15.47 8.54 3.01
CA GLU A 237 -16.55 9.30 2.41
C GLU A 237 -16.93 8.74 1.04
N PRO A 238 -18.17 8.94 0.56
CA PRO A 238 -18.59 8.35 -0.71
C PRO A 238 -17.74 8.74 -1.92
N ASP A 239 -17.16 9.93 -1.91
CA ASP A 239 -16.32 10.43 -2.99
C ASP A 239 -14.96 9.69 -3.06
N ASP A 240 -14.59 8.94 -2.01
CA ASP A 240 -13.39 8.11 -1.95
C ASP A 240 -13.56 6.78 -2.70
N PHE A 241 -14.80 6.38 -3.03
CA PHE A 241 -15.09 5.07 -3.59
C PHE A 241 -15.11 5.04 -5.12
N ILE A 242 -14.54 3.96 -5.66
CA ILE A 242 -14.79 3.50 -7.02
C ILE A 242 -15.35 2.09 -6.92
N VAL A 243 -16.64 1.93 -7.20
CA VAL A 243 -17.31 0.64 -7.20
C VAL A 243 -17.04 -0.08 -8.52
N VAL A 244 -16.73 -1.37 -8.42
CA VAL A 244 -16.46 -2.24 -9.56
C VAL A 244 -17.57 -3.27 -9.65
N ASN A 245 -18.35 -3.23 -10.72
CA ASN A 245 -19.37 -4.23 -11.01
C ASN A 245 -18.93 -5.09 -12.19
N TYR A 246 -19.23 -6.38 -12.14
CA TYR A 246 -19.06 -7.27 -13.27
C TYR A 246 -20.42 -7.50 -13.94
N ASP A 247 -20.56 -7.05 -15.18
CA ASP A 247 -21.79 -7.22 -15.98
C ASP A 247 -21.43 -7.70 -17.39
N ASN A 248 -22.12 -8.73 -17.89
CA ASN A 248 -21.98 -9.22 -19.26
C ASN A 248 -20.53 -9.45 -19.75
N GLY A 249 -19.65 -9.99 -18.88
CA GLY A 249 -18.27 -10.29 -19.27
C GLY A 249 -17.29 -9.12 -19.19
N LYS A 250 -17.70 -7.96 -18.67
CA LYS A 250 -16.85 -6.76 -18.51
C LYS A 250 -16.94 -6.20 -17.10
N SER A 251 -15.83 -5.62 -16.63
CA SER A 251 -15.81 -4.84 -15.39
C SER A 251 -16.18 -3.39 -15.69
N GLU A 252 -17.21 -2.88 -15.03
CA GLU A 252 -17.61 -1.48 -15.05
C GLU A 252 -17.18 -0.79 -13.76
N PHE A 253 -16.46 0.33 -13.90
CA PHE A 253 -15.99 1.14 -12.79
C PHE A 253 -16.84 2.40 -12.69
N LYS A 254 -17.46 2.65 -11.55
CA LYS A 254 -18.32 3.82 -11.32
C LYS A 254 -17.94 4.49 -10.00
N ARG A 255 -17.89 5.82 -10.00
CA ARG A 255 -17.98 6.59 -8.75
C ARG A 255 -19.44 6.76 -8.43
N LEU A 256 -19.85 6.32 -7.24
CA LEU A 256 -21.22 6.51 -6.78
C LEU A 256 -21.33 7.90 -6.15
N ASP A 257 -22.48 8.55 -6.31
CA ASP A 257 -22.77 9.77 -5.55
C ASP A 257 -23.12 9.42 -4.09
N LYS A 258 -23.06 10.41 -3.19
CA LYS A 258 -23.30 10.20 -1.74
C LYS A 258 -24.61 9.48 -1.44
N LYS A 259 -25.67 9.72 -2.22
CA LYS A 259 -26.99 9.17 -1.95
C LYS A 259 -27.06 7.70 -2.38
N VAL A 260 -26.53 7.39 -3.57
CA VAL A 260 -26.50 6.04 -4.12
C VAL A 260 -25.55 5.14 -3.34
N LEU A 261 -24.42 5.66 -2.80
CA LEU A 261 -23.52 4.83 -2.00
C LEU A 261 -24.11 4.43 -0.65
N GLY A 262 -24.84 5.31 0.04
CA GLY A 262 -25.50 4.96 1.30
C GLY A 262 -26.50 3.81 1.10
N ASP A 263 -27.38 3.96 0.11
CA ASP A 263 -28.34 2.92 -0.27
C ASP A 263 -27.62 1.62 -0.72
N TRP A 264 -26.48 1.73 -1.42
CA TRP A 264 -25.67 0.59 -1.83
C TRP A 264 -25.06 -0.12 -0.61
N ILE A 265 -24.38 0.59 0.29
CA ILE A 265 -23.80 0.01 1.52
C ILE A 265 -24.91 -0.66 2.34
N ASP A 266 -26.05 0.00 2.55
CA ASP A 266 -27.17 -0.58 3.31
C ASP A 266 -27.71 -1.86 2.65
N THR A 267 -27.86 -1.87 1.32
CA THR A 267 -28.33 -3.05 0.58
C THR A 267 -27.38 -4.24 0.72
N TYR A 268 -26.07 -4.00 0.68
CA TYR A 268 -25.06 -5.05 0.83
C TYR A 268 -24.77 -5.42 2.30
N GLN A 269 -25.00 -4.52 3.27
CA GLN A 269 -24.96 -4.83 4.72
C GLN A 269 -26.07 -5.79 5.15
N VAL A 270 -27.25 -5.67 4.53
CA VAL A 270 -28.44 -6.46 4.88
C VAL A 270 -28.40 -7.89 4.29
N GLY A 271 -27.34 -8.24 3.53
CA GLY A 271 -27.09 -9.62 3.11
C GLY A 271 -27.92 -10.08 1.90
N GLY A 272 -28.32 -9.18 1.01
CA GLY A 272 -29.03 -9.52 -0.22
C GLY A 272 -28.09 -9.78 -1.39
N LEU A 273 -27.43 -10.94 -1.42
CA LEU A 273 -27.05 -11.55 -2.69
C LEU A 273 -28.29 -12.30 -3.21
N GLU A 274 -29.06 -11.66 -4.09
CA GLU A 274 -29.90 -12.39 -5.06
C GLU A 274 -29.16 -12.48 -6.40
#